data_AF-A0A7S2LRZ5-F1
#
_entry.id   AF-A0A7S2LRZ5-F1
#
_cell.length_a   1.000
_cell.length_b   1.000
_cell.length_c   1.000
_cell.angle_alpha   90.00
_cell.angle_beta   90.00
_cell.angle_gamma   90.00
#
_symmetry.space_group_name_H-M   'P 1'
#
loop_
_entity.id
_entity.type
_entity.pdbx_description
1 polymer ?
#
loop_
_entity_poly.entity_id
_entity_poly.type
_entity_poly.pdbx_seq_one_letter_code
_entity_poly.pdbx_strand_id
1 'polypeptide(L)'
;MPQQIQGYVPSNTANLAPQHYEQVQQQPAQISMSVAAAPQSQPQPQPQQSAPPQVIEPTQIQVRKQQQQLTAPNAGVDHEFETIMNTVKSGSEGVLTRYLPCVEFLVQCQQELRAGLEVALRKSRYRGRGMTPHQFYTTNVDHLPMRFREQSMNRMPEKFLNDAINDLMSLCRDARAAESGGCEAVKNAFLGGMKEGESWGLRKWLSRHGSALTVCSDLEDILQKVQKMDRDSKRTIEIGKQIRNISSYTLKRLRGDVPKAYQEVSTAHPYLPFFHRLESALQGLAWFDPEDDDVICLDDDEVEQEKQKSQEKKSSCNNAVVIHSIEDTKKPAAASSSWSETFGDVNGDSLLHQLNNSEWECQSCTFQNDCTAMNCLMCETARPLHSEGTDDLPKATATTKPATATHDIPAVQQSPREPENGVELAIKVESLDFGDRSHAVLFWDRNWKFVLDLFCRLLRKSACKWVLDLESTDTDVINHPVGFRDIVETLLSQRGNGKLPRYVKVKWSVYKMDELLQAIDLALLNTLALTGPSKSLLRTDVLALRRYFWSALERQVNLHSGSLPTKRTEKSGFVVNKKTKK
;
A
#
# COMPACT_ATOMS: atom_id res chain seq x y z
N MET A 1 18.28 56.83 -42.67
CA MET A 1 18.60 57.07 -41.24
C MET A 1 17.87 56.02 -40.42
N PRO A 2 18.47 54.84 -40.16
CA PRO A 2 17.78 53.76 -39.47
C PRO A 2 18.03 53.78 -37.96
N GLN A 3 17.00 53.35 -37.24
CA GLN A 3 16.83 53.36 -35.79
C GLN A 3 17.76 52.35 -35.10
N GLN A 4 18.39 52.79 -34.00
CA GLN A 4 19.17 51.93 -33.10
C GLN A 4 18.24 51.14 -32.19
N ILE A 5 18.35 49.81 -32.24
CA ILE A 5 17.76 48.88 -31.28
C ILE A 5 18.83 48.59 -30.21
N GLN A 6 18.58 48.98 -28.96
CA GLN A 6 19.38 48.60 -27.81
C GLN A 6 19.03 47.17 -27.38
N GLY A 7 19.97 46.25 -27.59
CA GLY A 7 19.93 44.90 -27.05
C GLY A 7 20.40 44.86 -25.60
N TYR A 8 19.54 44.33 -24.73
CA TYR A 8 19.80 44.07 -23.32
C TYR A 8 20.48 42.70 -23.19
N VAL A 9 21.66 42.65 -22.56
CA VAL A 9 22.42 41.41 -22.27
C VAL A 9 22.30 41.10 -20.78
N PRO A 10 21.83 39.91 -20.37
CA PRO A 10 21.96 39.48 -18.99
C PRO A 10 23.31 38.75 -18.80
N SER A 11 24.18 39.36 -18.01
CA SER A 11 25.37 38.75 -17.42
C SER A 11 24.96 37.91 -16.22
N ASN A 12 25.20 36.58 -16.24
CA ASN A 12 25.44 35.78 -15.03
C ASN A 12 25.94 34.37 -15.38
N THR A 13 27.26 34.21 -15.37
CA THR A 13 27.93 32.90 -15.21
C THR A 13 29.01 33.07 -14.16
N ALA A 14 28.70 32.68 -12.93
CA ALA A 14 29.69 32.53 -11.87
C ALA A 14 30.42 31.19 -12.09
N ASN A 15 31.69 31.30 -12.49
CA ASN A 15 32.65 30.22 -12.48
C ASN A 15 32.96 29.81 -11.03
N LEU A 16 32.72 28.56 -10.68
CA LEU A 16 33.34 27.90 -9.53
C LEU A 16 34.38 26.92 -10.05
N ALA A 17 35.65 27.27 -9.83
CA ALA A 17 36.80 26.42 -10.08
C ALA A 17 36.86 25.26 -9.05
N PRO A 18 37.34 24.06 -9.43
CA PRO A 18 37.56 22.98 -8.48
C PRO A 18 38.87 23.17 -7.72
N GLN A 19 38.80 23.11 -6.39
CA GLN A 19 39.97 23.07 -5.52
C GLN A 19 40.70 21.73 -5.65
N HIS A 20 42.01 21.83 -5.88
CA HIS A 20 42.99 20.75 -5.72
C HIS A 20 42.89 20.14 -4.32
N TYR A 21 42.70 18.82 -4.23
CA TYR A 21 43.00 18.05 -3.02
C TYR A 21 44.40 17.45 -3.17
N GLU A 22 45.29 17.82 -2.25
CA GLU A 22 46.63 17.24 -2.10
C GLU A 22 46.54 15.76 -1.70
N GLN A 23 47.26 14.92 -2.45
CA GLN A 23 47.52 13.53 -2.13
C GLN A 23 48.48 13.47 -0.92
N VAL A 24 47.97 13.03 0.24
CA VAL A 24 48.82 12.59 1.35
C VAL A 24 49.24 11.14 1.08
N GLN A 25 50.51 10.98 0.76
CA GLN A 25 51.20 9.73 0.52
C GLN A 25 51.46 9.03 1.86
N GLN A 26 50.70 7.97 2.19
CA GLN A 26 50.99 7.12 3.35
C GLN A 26 51.89 5.94 2.93
N GLN A 27 53.06 5.86 3.57
CA GLN A 27 54.01 4.76 3.47
C GLN A 27 53.48 3.50 4.18
N PRO A 28 53.82 2.29 3.70
CA PRO A 28 53.47 1.05 4.38
C PRO A 28 54.45 0.76 5.53
N ALA A 29 53.92 0.65 6.75
CA ALA A 29 54.64 0.11 7.89
C ALA A 29 54.84 -1.40 7.70
N GLN A 30 56.09 -1.84 7.65
CA GLN A 30 56.47 -3.25 7.71
C GLN A 30 56.21 -3.79 9.12
N ILE A 31 55.33 -4.79 9.23
CA ILE A 31 55.19 -5.58 10.46
C ILE A 31 56.00 -6.86 10.29
N SER A 32 57.10 -6.91 11.03
CA SER A 32 58.00 -8.04 11.14
C SER A 32 57.32 -9.20 11.85
N MET A 33 57.44 -10.41 11.28
CA MET A 33 57.06 -11.65 11.92
C MET A 33 58.07 -12.01 13.01
N SER A 34 57.60 -12.36 14.20
CA SER A 34 58.41 -13.01 15.24
C SER A 34 57.66 -14.21 15.79
N VAL A 35 58.38 -15.33 15.78
CA VAL A 35 57.95 -16.69 16.13
C VAL A 35 58.31 -16.96 17.59
N ALA A 36 57.55 -17.90 18.20
CA ALA A 36 57.83 -18.71 19.39
C ALA A 36 57.26 -18.23 20.74
N ALA A 37 56.35 -19.03 21.33
CA ALA A 37 56.66 -20.04 22.37
C ALA A 37 55.45 -20.35 23.29
N ALA A 38 55.07 -21.65 23.32
CA ALA A 38 54.62 -22.51 24.44
C ALA A 38 53.58 -22.07 25.51
N PRO A 39 52.84 -23.02 26.12
CA PRO A 39 51.54 -22.78 26.74
C PRO A 39 51.61 -22.54 28.26
N GLN A 40 50.78 -21.62 28.76
CA GLN A 40 50.54 -21.44 30.18
C GLN A 40 49.32 -22.24 30.66
N SER A 41 49.59 -22.99 31.73
CA SER A 41 48.75 -23.85 32.55
C SER A 41 47.57 -23.14 33.22
N GLN A 42 46.41 -23.81 33.21
CA GLN A 42 45.23 -23.48 34.01
C GLN A 42 45.48 -23.70 35.51
N PRO A 43 44.94 -22.85 36.40
CA PRO A 43 44.91 -23.14 37.84
C PRO A 43 43.70 -24.03 38.19
N GLN A 44 44.00 -25.15 38.86
CA GLN A 44 43.04 -26.00 39.56
C GLN A 44 42.33 -25.23 40.70
N PRO A 45 41.03 -25.47 40.95
CA PRO A 45 40.36 -24.96 42.14
C PRO A 45 40.71 -25.80 43.38
N GLN A 46 41.00 -25.10 44.48
CA GLN A 46 41.27 -25.66 45.81
C GLN A 46 40.02 -26.32 46.43
N PRO A 47 40.19 -27.39 47.23
CA PRO A 47 39.11 -28.02 47.96
C PRO A 47 38.73 -27.20 49.21
N GLN A 48 37.47 -26.77 49.27
CA GLN A 48 36.89 -26.15 50.46
C GLN A 48 36.68 -27.18 51.57
N GLN A 49 37.14 -26.81 52.77
CA GLN A 49 37.05 -27.56 54.01
C GLN A 49 35.59 -27.70 54.45
N SER A 50 35.19 -28.94 54.71
CA SER A 50 33.92 -29.35 55.30
C SER A 50 33.85 -28.98 56.78
N ALA A 51 32.88 -28.16 57.15
CA ALA A 51 32.46 -27.91 58.53
C ALA A 51 31.64 -29.10 59.09
N PRO A 52 31.65 -29.34 60.41
CA PRO A 52 31.00 -30.50 61.02
C PRO A 52 29.46 -30.42 60.97
N PRO A 53 28.77 -31.57 60.89
CA PRO A 53 27.33 -31.63 60.73
C PRO A 53 26.63 -31.23 62.02
N GLN A 54 25.88 -30.12 61.98
CA GLN A 54 24.89 -29.83 63.01
C GLN A 54 23.70 -30.78 62.84
N VAL A 55 23.40 -31.51 63.90
CA VAL A 55 22.23 -32.36 64.04
C VAL A 55 20.99 -31.47 64.08
N ILE A 56 20.27 -31.36 62.97
CA ILE A 56 19.00 -30.65 62.87
C ILE A 56 17.87 -31.64 63.17
N GLU A 57 17.05 -31.31 64.17
CA GLU A 57 15.85 -32.05 64.53
C GLU A 57 14.90 -32.27 63.33
N PRO A 58 14.32 -33.47 63.15
CA PRO A 58 13.46 -33.79 62.00
C PRO A 58 12.18 -32.94 61.89
N THR A 59 11.82 -32.20 62.93
CA THR A 59 10.50 -31.54 63.04
C THR A 59 10.44 -30.16 62.40
N GLN A 60 11.58 -29.48 62.16
CA GLN A 60 11.60 -28.15 61.53
C GLN A 60 11.71 -28.16 59.99
N ILE A 61 12.12 -29.27 59.38
CA ILE A 61 12.28 -29.39 57.92
C ILE A 61 10.90 -29.48 57.23
N GLN A 62 9.90 -30.05 57.91
CA GLN A 62 8.57 -30.24 57.33
C GLN A 62 7.75 -28.93 57.30
N VAL A 63 7.89 -28.08 58.33
CA VAL A 63 7.23 -26.76 58.36
C VAL A 63 7.85 -25.79 57.36
N ARG A 64 9.19 -25.84 57.15
CA ARG A 64 9.86 -24.99 56.15
C ARG A 64 9.55 -25.39 54.70
N LYS A 65 9.37 -26.69 54.42
CA LYS A 65 8.92 -27.17 53.10
C LYS A 65 7.46 -26.83 52.81
N GLN A 66 6.59 -26.83 53.82
CA GLN A 66 5.20 -26.40 53.65
C GLN A 66 5.07 -24.88 53.52
N GLN A 67 5.90 -24.09 54.23
CA GLN A 67 5.83 -22.64 54.18
C GLN A 67 6.52 -22.02 52.95
N GLN A 68 7.45 -22.74 52.30
CA GLN A 68 7.99 -22.36 50.98
C GLN A 68 7.06 -22.72 49.81
N GLN A 69 6.06 -23.60 50.00
CA GLN A 69 5.06 -23.91 48.96
C GLN A 69 3.87 -22.94 48.93
N LEU A 70 3.72 -22.07 49.94
CA LEU A 70 2.55 -21.18 50.08
C LEU A 70 2.83 -19.71 49.74
N THR A 71 4.05 -19.33 49.33
CA THR A 71 4.43 -17.92 49.10
C THR A 71 4.91 -17.58 47.69
N ALA A 72 4.92 -18.50 46.73
CA ALA A 72 5.38 -18.21 45.36
C ALA A 72 4.39 -18.47 44.18
N PRO A 73 3.04 -18.41 44.33
CA PRO A 73 2.16 -18.68 43.18
C PRO A 73 2.13 -17.56 42.11
N ASN A 74 2.58 -16.33 42.40
CA ASN A 74 2.43 -15.20 41.47
C ASN A 74 3.68 -14.87 40.63
N ALA A 75 4.86 -15.41 40.94
CA ALA A 75 6.10 -15.04 40.24
C ALA A 75 6.13 -15.52 38.77
N GLY A 76 5.44 -16.62 38.45
CA GLY A 76 5.43 -17.17 37.08
C GLY A 76 4.61 -16.32 36.10
N VAL A 77 3.53 -15.73 36.59
CA VAL A 77 2.60 -14.93 35.77
C VAL A 77 3.27 -13.61 35.34
N ASP A 78 3.97 -12.93 36.25
CA ASP A 78 4.68 -11.69 35.94
C ASP A 78 5.80 -11.88 34.91
N HIS A 79 6.50 -13.02 34.97
CA HIS A 79 7.55 -13.36 34.01
C HIS A 79 7.00 -13.60 32.60
N GLU A 80 5.84 -14.25 32.46
CA GLU A 80 5.20 -14.47 31.16
C GLU A 80 4.81 -13.14 30.51
N PHE A 81 4.22 -12.23 31.28
CA PHE A 81 3.86 -10.90 30.84
C PHE A 81 5.07 -10.07 30.37
N GLU A 82 6.18 -10.13 31.13
CA GLU A 82 7.43 -9.46 30.74
C GLU A 82 8.01 -10.06 29.45
N THR A 83 7.95 -11.38 29.31
CA THR A 83 8.38 -12.09 28.09
C THR A 83 7.57 -11.64 26.87
N ILE A 84 6.24 -11.56 27.00
CA ILE A 84 5.34 -11.07 25.94
C ILE A 84 5.73 -9.65 25.54
N MET A 85 5.84 -8.73 26.50
CA MET A 85 6.14 -7.34 26.24
C MET A 85 7.52 -7.14 25.61
N ASN A 86 8.53 -7.87 26.07
CA ASN A 86 9.88 -7.82 25.50
C ASN A 86 9.90 -8.36 24.07
N THR A 87 9.11 -9.39 23.77
CA THR A 87 8.99 -9.95 22.42
C THR A 87 8.29 -8.98 21.47
N VAL A 88 7.18 -8.34 21.90
CA VAL A 88 6.49 -7.31 21.09
C VAL A 88 7.43 -6.13 20.82
N LYS A 89 8.12 -5.63 21.85
CA LYS A 89 9.08 -4.52 21.69
C LYS A 89 10.20 -4.89 20.73
N SER A 90 10.84 -6.04 20.93
CA SER A 90 11.95 -6.49 20.08
C SER A 90 11.50 -6.77 18.64
N GLY A 91 10.33 -7.39 18.46
CA GLY A 91 9.73 -7.63 17.14
C GLY A 91 9.42 -6.32 16.41
N SER A 92 8.72 -5.39 17.07
CA SER A 92 8.44 -4.05 16.53
C SER A 92 9.69 -3.26 16.20
N GLU A 93 10.70 -3.27 17.09
CA GLU A 93 12.00 -2.65 16.83
C GLU A 93 12.69 -3.29 15.62
N GLY A 94 12.65 -4.62 15.51
CA GLY A 94 13.16 -5.36 14.35
C GLY A 94 12.50 -4.94 13.04
N VAL A 95 11.18 -4.71 13.03
CA VAL A 95 10.49 -4.16 11.85
C VAL A 95 11.05 -2.79 11.47
N LEU A 96 11.20 -1.88 12.44
CA LEU A 96 11.56 -0.49 12.19
C LEU A 96 13.04 -0.28 11.84
N THR A 97 13.92 -1.03 12.50
CA THR A 97 15.38 -0.86 12.45
C THR A 97 16.05 -1.79 11.45
N ARG A 98 15.40 -2.90 11.07
CA ARG A 98 15.99 -3.91 10.17
C ARG A 98 15.15 -4.15 8.93
N TYR A 99 13.88 -4.52 9.09
CA TYR A 99 13.02 -4.85 7.95
C TYR A 99 12.81 -3.65 7.01
N LEU A 100 12.36 -2.51 7.55
CA LEU A 100 12.04 -1.32 6.75
C LEU A 100 13.25 -0.77 5.96
N PRO A 101 14.45 -0.57 6.57
CA PRO A 101 15.63 -0.14 5.80
C PRO A 101 16.00 -1.11 4.67
N CYS A 102 15.91 -2.43 4.91
CA CYS A 102 16.18 -3.40 3.86
C CYS A 102 15.15 -3.32 2.72
N VAL A 103 13.85 -3.17 3.02
CA VAL A 103 12.80 -3.03 1.99
C VAL A 103 12.98 -1.74 1.18
N GLU A 104 13.25 -0.62 1.86
CA GLU A 104 13.49 0.69 1.24
C GLU A 104 14.66 0.62 0.24
N PHE A 105 15.79 0.03 0.67
CA PHE A 105 16.93 -0.22 -0.19
C PHE A 105 16.60 -1.11 -1.39
N LEU A 106 15.89 -2.22 -1.16
CA LEU A 106 15.55 -3.15 -2.23
C LEU A 106 14.69 -2.51 -3.32
N VAL A 107 13.70 -1.71 -2.91
CA VAL A 107 12.84 -0.96 -3.83
C VAL A 107 13.67 -0.03 -4.70
N GLN A 108 14.52 0.76 -4.07
CA GLN A 108 15.35 1.74 -4.76
C GLN A 108 16.37 1.08 -5.69
N CYS A 109 17.05 0.04 -5.19
CA CYS A 109 17.99 -0.76 -5.96
C CYS A 109 17.34 -1.35 -7.21
N GLN A 110 16.14 -1.93 -7.09
CA GLN A 110 15.44 -2.50 -8.25
C GLN A 110 15.04 -1.45 -9.28
N GLN A 111 14.57 -0.27 -8.84
CA GLN A 111 14.22 0.82 -9.74
C GLN A 111 15.44 1.33 -10.51
N GLU A 112 16.57 1.49 -9.84
CA GLU A 112 17.83 1.94 -10.44
C GLU A 112 18.41 0.92 -11.41
N LEU A 113 18.40 -0.37 -11.04
CA LEU A 113 18.85 -1.43 -11.94
C LEU A 113 17.98 -1.54 -13.19
N ARG A 114 16.65 -1.34 -13.07
CA ARG A 114 15.74 -1.29 -14.23
C ARG A 114 16.04 -0.07 -15.11
N ALA A 115 16.14 1.12 -14.52
CA ALA A 115 16.44 2.35 -15.26
C ALA A 115 17.81 2.28 -15.96
N GLY A 116 18.84 1.80 -15.26
CA GLY A 116 20.17 1.58 -15.83
C GLY A 116 20.15 0.57 -16.97
N LEU A 117 19.35 -0.50 -16.84
CA LEU A 117 19.25 -1.52 -17.89
C LEU A 117 18.53 -0.97 -19.12
N GLU A 118 17.48 -0.17 -18.95
CA GLU A 118 16.83 0.54 -20.07
C GLU A 118 17.81 1.44 -20.80
N VAL A 119 18.64 2.20 -20.06
CA VAL A 119 19.69 3.04 -20.67
C VAL A 119 20.71 2.19 -21.41
N ALA A 120 21.12 1.05 -20.86
CA ALA A 120 22.06 0.14 -21.49
C ALA A 120 21.49 -0.53 -22.76
N LEU A 121 20.20 -0.85 -22.76
CA LEU A 121 19.51 -1.54 -23.86
C LEU A 121 18.97 -0.60 -24.95
N ARG A 122 18.83 0.70 -24.68
CA ARG A 122 18.45 1.68 -25.70
C ARG A 122 19.46 1.65 -26.85
N LYS A 123 19.09 0.99 -27.95
CA LYS A 123 19.82 1.04 -29.22
C LYS A 123 19.94 2.51 -29.63
N SER A 124 21.14 3.08 -29.50
CA SER A 124 21.39 4.44 -29.94
C SER A 124 21.07 4.53 -31.44
N ARG A 125 20.02 5.28 -31.79
CA ARG A 125 19.69 5.57 -33.20
C ARG A 125 20.82 6.34 -33.90
N TYR A 126 21.74 6.92 -33.14
CA TYR A 126 22.86 7.72 -33.60
C TYR A 126 24.20 7.06 -33.29
N ARG A 127 24.53 5.92 -33.93
CA ARG A 127 25.86 5.24 -33.95
C ARG A 127 26.64 5.11 -32.62
N GLY A 128 26.02 5.44 -31.49
CA GLY A 128 26.64 5.48 -30.18
C GLY A 128 26.67 4.07 -29.63
N ARG A 129 27.85 3.63 -29.20
CA ARG A 129 27.98 2.36 -28.48
C ARG A 129 27.10 2.43 -27.24
N GLY A 130 26.23 1.42 -27.05
CA GLY A 130 25.47 1.28 -25.80
C GLY A 130 26.40 1.12 -24.60
N MET A 131 25.85 1.26 -23.40
CA MET A 131 26.60 1.08 -22.14
C MET A 131 27.23 -0.32 -22.10
N THR A 132 28.53 -0.41 -21.85
CA THR A 132 29.20 -1.71 -21.69
C THR A 132 28.78 -2.37 -20.38
N PRO A 133 28.88 -3.71 -20.25
CA PRO A 133 28.57 -4.39 -18.99
C PRO A 133 29.41 -3.89 -17.81
N HIS A 134 30.68 -3.59 -18.07
CA HIS A 134 31.58 -2.98 -17.09
C HIS A 134 31.08 -1.58 -16.65
N GLN A 135 30.71 -0.72 -17.60
CA GLN A 135 30.12 0.58 -17.28
C GLN A 135 28.82 0.42 -16.48
N PHE A 136 27.97 -0.52 -16.86
CA PHE A 136 26.73 -0.82 -16.13
C PHE A 136 27.01 -1.24 -14.69
N TYR A 137 27.99 -2.13 -14.47
CA TYR A 137 28.43 -2.55 -13.14
C TYR A 137 28.94 -1.36 -12.31
N THR A 138 29.90 -0.60 -12.82
CA THR A 138 30.50 0.53 -12.08
C THR A 138 29.48 1.62 -11.76
N THR A 139 28.56 1.90 -12.69
CA THR A 139 27.60 2.99 -12.55
C THR A 139 26.37 2.60 -11.72
N ASN A 140 25.90 1.35 -11.78
CA ASN A 140 24.61 0.96 -11.18
C ASN A 140 24.72 -0.10 -10.06
N VAL A 141 25.85 -0.79 -9.90
CA VAL A 141 25.98 -1.91 -8.96
C VAL A 141 27.03 -1.67 -7.87
N ASP A 142 28.23 -1.22 -8.25
CA ASP A 142 29.40 -1.20 -7.36
C ASP A 142 29.22 -0.35 -6.09
N HIS A 143 28.45 0.73 -6.18
CA HIS A 143 28.24 1.69 -5.09
C HIS A 143 27.06 1.34 -4.17
N LEU A 144 26.25 0.33 -4.51
CA LEU A 144 25.04 -0.03 -3.76
C LEU A 144 25.30 -0.40 -2.28
N PRO A 145 26.35 -1.19 -1.93
CA PRO A 145 26.63 -1.52 -0.53
C PRO A 145 26.94 -0.27 0.31
N MET A 146 27.69 0.69 -0.25
CA MET A 146 28.05 1.90 0.46
C MET A 146 26.87 2.83 0.67
N ARG A 147 26.03 2.97 -0.36
CA ARG A 147 24.79 3.71 -0.25
C ARG A 147 23.86 3.12 0.81
N PHE A 148 23.73 1.79 0.86
CA PHE A 148 22.94 1.12 1.89
C PHE A 148 23.45 1.47 3.30
N ARG A 149 24.78 1.50 3.47
CA ARG A 149 25.41 1.91 4.73
C ARG A 149 25.01 3.31 5.14
N GLU A 150 25.17 4.28 4.25
CA GLU A 150 24.88 5.70 4.51
C GLU A 150 23.41 5.92 4.87
N GLN A 151 22.50 5.25 4.16
CA GLN A 151 21.05 5.36 4.41
C GLN A 151 20.63 4.67 5.72
N SER A 152 21.29 3.58 6.10
CA SER A 152 20.86 2.72 7.21
C SER A 152 21.63 2.93 8.51
N MET A 153 22.76 3.65 8.51
CA MET A 153 23.64 3.79 9.68
C MET A 153 22.96 4.38 10.92
N ASN A 154 21.95 5.22 10.73
CA ASN A 154 21.23 5.86 11.84
C ASN A 154 20.02 5.04 12.33
N ARG A 155 19.65 3.97 11.62
CA ARG A 155 18.43 3.19 11.88
C ARG A 155 18.73 1.75 12.26
N MET A 156 19.73 1.14 11.64
CA MET A 156 20.07 -0.27 11.80
C MET A 156 21.24 -0.43 12.79
N PRO A 157 21.16 -1.37 13.76
CA PRO A 157 22.28 -1.60 14.66
C PRO A 157 23.54 -2.02 13.89
N GLU A 158 24.69 -1.50 14.32
CA GLU A 158 25.97 -1.59 13.59
C GLU A 158 26.35 -3.03 13.20
N LYS A 159 26.14 -3.99 14.09
CA LYS A 159 26.40 -5.41 13.81
C LYS A 159 25.61 -5.91 12.59
N PHE A 160 24.29 -5.72 12.59
CA PHE A 160 23.43 -6.17 11.50
C PHE A 160 23.71 -5.40 10.20
N LEU A 161 24.06 -4.11 10.32
CA LEU A 161 24.43 -3.30 9.18
C LEU A 161 25.71 -3.81 8.49
N ASN A 162 26.75 -4.11 9.27
CA ASN A 162 28.01 -4.65 8.75
C ASN A 162 27.80 -6.02 8.09
N ASP A 163 27.02 -6.91 8.72
CA ASP A 163 26.68 -8.21 8.15
C ASP A 163 25.92 -8.07 6.81
N ALA A 164 24.95 -7.15 6.76
CA ALA A 164 24.18 -6.87 5.55
C ALA A 164 25.04 -6.33 4.41
N ILE A 165 25.98 -5.41 4.71
CA ILE A 165 26.93 -4.85 3.74
C ILE A 165 27.87 -5.93 3.22
N ASN A 166 28.39 -6.81 4.08
CA ASN A 166 29.28 -7.89 3.68
C ASN A 166 28.62 -8.84 2.67
N ASP A 167 27.34 -9.18 2.88
CA ASP A 167 26.58 -9.99 1.92
C ASP A 167 26.30 -9.21 0.62
N LEU A 168 25.99 -7.91 0.67
CA LEU A 168 25.84 -7.08 -0.54
C LEU A 168 27.14 -7.00 -1.35
N MET A 169 28.28 -6.85 -0.68
CA MET A 169 29.61 -6.88 -1.32
C MET A 169 29.87 -8.24 -2.01
N SER A 170 29.33 -9.32 -1.47
CA SER A 170 29.37 -10.63 -2.15
C SER A 170 28.54 -10.64 -3.43
N LEU A 171 27.32 -10.11 -3.40
CA LEU A 171 26.47 -9.98 -4.59
C LEU A 171 27.13 -9.08 -5.66
N CYS A 172 27.83 -8.02 -5.26
CA CYS A 172 28.62 -7.20 -6.18
C CYS A 172 29.75 -8.01 -6.85
N ARG A 173 30.46 -8.87 -6.10
CA ARG A 173 31.49 -9.75 -6.69
C ARG A 173 30.88 -10.72 -7.72
N ASP A 174 29.73 -11.30 -7.42
CA ASP A 174 29.01 -12.19 -8.34
C ASP A 174 28.57 -11.44 -9.60
N ALA A 175 28.05 -10.22 -9.45
CA ALA A 175 27.68 -9.34 -10.55
C ALA A 175 28.87 -8.99 -11.44
N ARG A 176 30.02 -8.69 -10.84
CA ARG A 176 31.27 -8.41 -11.55
C ARG A 176 31.79 -9.61 -12.33
N ALA A 177 31.70 -10.81 -11.75
CA ALA A 177 32.05 -12.05 -12.44
C ALA A 177 31.15 -12.34 -13.67
N ALA A 178 29.94 -11.77 -13.70
CA ALA A 178 28.99 -11.92 -14.79
C ALA A 178 29.12 -10.86 -15.91
N GLU A 179 30.10 -9.96 -15.86
CA GLU A 179 30.31 -8.92 -16.89
C GLU A 179 30.42 -9.48 -18.32
N SER A 180 31.01 -10.68 -18.48
CA SER A 180 31.14 -11.35 -19.79
C SER A 180 29.79 -11.76 -20.39
N GLY A 181 28.74 -11.86 -19.59
CA GLY A 181 27.38 -12.25 -20.02
C GLY A 181 26.50 -11.07 -20.44
N GLY A 182 26.99 -9.83 -20.41
CA GLY A 182 26.20 -8.64 -20.73
C GLY A 182 25.57 -7.94 -19.51
N CYS A 183 25.00 -6.74 -19.71
CA CYS A 183 24.42 -5.94 -18.62
C CYS A 183 23.27 -6.67 -17.89
N GLU A 184 22.49 -7.47 -18.61
CA GLU A 184 21.43 -8.26 -18.03
C GLU A 184 21.96 -9.39 -17.14
N ALA A 185 23.07 -10.04 -17.53
CA ALA A 185 23.73 -11.03 -16.69
C ALA A 185 24.29 -10.41 -15.41
N VAL A 186 24.89 -9.22 -15.49
CA VAL A 186 25.35 -8.45 -14.32
C VAL A 186 24.18 -8.15 -13.37
N LYS A 187 23.06 -7.62 -13.89
CA LYS A 187 21.84 -7.39 -13.10
C LYS A 187 21.37 -8.68 -12.44
N ASN A 188 21.19 -9.75 -13.22
CA ASN A 188 20.64 -11.01 -12.72
C ASN A 188 21.55 -11.67 -11.68
N ALA A 189 22.88 -11.59 -11.86
CA ALA A 189 23.85 -12.08 -10.89
C ALA A 189 23.80 -11.28 -9.57
N PHE A 190 23.70 -9.95 -9.62
CA PHE A 190 23.51 -9.13 -8.43
C PHE A 190 22.19 -9.46 -7.70
N LEU A 191 21.12 -9.70 -8.45
CA LEU A 191 19.83 -10.13 -7.92
C LEU A 191 19.86 -11.58 -7.36
N GLY A 192 20.98 -12.30 -7.53
CA GLY A 192 21.24 -13.67 -7.08
C GLY A 192 20.56 -14.75 -7.92
N GLY A 193 20.47 -14.51 -9.22
CA GLY A 193 19.82 -15.38 -10.20
C GLY A 193 18.30 -15.28 -10.17
N MET A 194 17.69 -15.71 -11.27
CA MET A 194 16.25 -15.95 -11.32
C MET A 194 15.98 -17.43 -11.11
N LYS A 195 15.20 -17.77 -10.09
CA LYS A 195 14.54 -19.08 -10.00
C LYS A 195 13.05 -18.82 -10.14
N GLU A 196 12.39 -19.46 -11.11
CA GLU A 196 10.95 -19.28 -11.39
C GLU A 196 10.56 -17.82 -11.73
N GLY A 197 11.49 -17.03 -12.29
CA GLY A 197 11.23 -15.64 -12.65
C GLY A 197 11.41 -14.63 -11.50
N GLU A 198 11.89 -15.06 -10.33
CA GLU A 198 12.08 -14.19 -9.16
C GLU A 198 13.56 -14.09 -8.72
N SER A 199 13.94 -12.92 -8.20
CA SER A 199 15.29 -12.66 -7.67
C SER A 199 15.53 -13.36 -6.33
N TRP A 200 16.29 -14.46 -6.35
CA TRP A 200 16.45 -15.31 -5.17
C TRP A 200 17.47 -14.74 -4.17
N GLY A 201 18.53 -14.07 -4.65
CA GLY A 201 19.58 -13.52 -3.79
C GLY A 201 19.10 -12.39 -2.91
N LEU A 202 18.46 -11.38 -3.49
CA LEU A 202 17.95 -10.24 -2.71
C LEU A 202 16.79 -10.63 -1.78
N ARG A 203 15.95 -11.60 -2.15
CA ARG A 203 14.92 -12.17 -1.27
C ARG A 203 15.58 -12.86 -0.06
N LYS A 204 16.59 -13.69 -0.30
CA LYS A 204 17.36 -14.37 0.76
C LYS A 204 18.11 -13.36 1.65
N TRP A 205 18.67 -12.32 1.04
CA TRP A 205 19.33 -11.22 1.74
C TRP A 205 18.35 -10.49 2.67
N LEU A 206 17.16 -10.11 2.20
CA LEU A 206 16.12 -9.50 3.03
C LEU A 206 15.68 -10.41 4.18
N SER A 207 15.45 -11.70 3.89
CA SER A 207 15.03 -12.65 4.92
C SER A 207 16.06 -12.77 6.03
N ARG A 208 17.36 -12.74 5.70
CA ARG A 208 18.46 -12.85 6.65
C ARG A 208 18.66 -11.56 7.44
N HIS A 209 18.77 -10.43 6.74
CA HIS A 209 19.22 -9.16 7.34
C HIS A 209 18.06 -8.33 7.86
N GLY A 210 16.92 -8.35 7.18
CA GLY A 210 15.67 -7.75 7.65
C GLY A 210 14.97 -8.56 8.74
N SER A 211 15.44 -9.79 9.03
CA SER A 211 14.84 -10.72 10.01
C SER A 211 13.32 -10.92 9.83
N ALA A 212 12.83 -10.75 8.61
CA ALA A 212 11.40 -10.70 8.31
C ALA A 212 10.67 -11.96 8.83
N LEU A 213 11.23 -13.15 8.56
CA LEU A 213 10.63 -14.42 8.93
C LEU A 213 10.58 -14.64 10.45
N THR A 214 11.67 -14.32 11.15
CA THR A 214 11.77 -14.46 12.61
C THR A 214 10.79 -13.51 13.28
N VAL A 215 10.81 -12.23 12.90
CA VAL A 215 9.92 -11.21 13.46
C VAL A 215 8.44 -11.53 13.17
N CYS A 216 8.11 -12.03 11.97
CA CYS A 216 6.75 -12.51 11.69
C CYS A 216 6.32 -13.60 12.67
N SER A 217 7.15 -14.63 12.81
CA SER A 217 6.82 -15.81 13.62
C SER A 217 6.69 -15.45 15.09
N ASP A 218 7.59 -14.61 15.61
CA ASP A 218 7.54 -14.13 16.98
C ASP A 218 6.27 -13.30 17.25
N LEU A 219 5.90 -12.37 16.37
CA LEU A 219 4.71 -11.54 16.54
C LEU A 219 3.40 -12.35 16.42
N GLU A 220 3.35 -13.34 15.54
CA GLU A 220 2.22 -14.27 15.42
C GLU A 220 2.07 -15.17 16.66
N ASP A 221 3.18 -15.72 17.15
CA ASP A 221 3.19 -16.53 18.36
C ASP A 221 2.72 -15.71 19.57
N ILE A 222 3.15 -14.44 19.66
CA ILE A 222 2.66 -13.53 20.69
C ILE A 222 1.17 -13.23 20.50
N LEU A 223 0.70 -12.96 19.28
CA LEU A 223 -0.71 -12.72 19.00
C LEU A 223 -1.58 -13.88 19.48
N GLN A 224 -1.17 -15.12 19.19
CA GLN A 224 -1.86 -16.32 19.67
C GLN A 224 -1.83 -16.47 21.19
N LYS A 225 -0.73 -16.10 21.85
CA LYS A 225 -0.62 -16.14 23.31
C LYS A 225 -1.55 -15.11 23.95
N VAL A 226 -1.54 -13.85 23.48
CA VAL A 226 -2.39 -12.80 24.07
C VAL A 226 -3.87 -13.07 23.89
N GLN A 227 -4.27 -13.71 22.79
CA GLN A 227 -5.65 -14.15 22.57
C GLN A 227 -6.13 -15.23 23.56
N LYS A 228 -5.22 -15.99 24.18
CA LYS A 228 -5.53 -17.06 25.14
C LYS A 228 -5.49 -16.60 26.60
N MET A 229 -5.09 -15.35 26.85
CA MET A 229 -4.98 -14.81 28.20
C MET A 229 -6.37 -14.50 28.78
N ASP A 230 -6.47 -14.57 30.11
CA ASP A 230 -7.69 -14.20 30.83
C ASP A 230 -8.02 -12.72 30.57
N ARG A 231 -9.15 -12.45 29.92
CA ARG A 231 -9.59 -11.11 29.51
C ARG A 231 -10.02 -10.25 30.69
N ASP A 232 -10.56 -10.87 31.75
CA ASP A 232 -11.04 -10.17 32.94
C ASP A 232 -9.89 -9.75 33.87
N SER A 233 -8.70 -10.30 33.65
CA SER A 233 -7.52 -9.94 34.43
C SER A 233 -7.11 -8.49 34.16
N LYS A 234 -7.08 -7.69 35.23
CA LYS A 234 -6.58 -6.30 35.22
C LYS A 234 -5.19 -6.18 34.56
N ARG A 235 -4.36 -7.22 34.69
CA ARG A 235 -3.02 -7.24 34.12
C ARG A 235 -3.02 -7.45 32.61
N THR A 236 -3.93 -8.29 32.09
CA THR A 236 -4.16 -8.47 30.65
C THR A 236 -4.64 -7.18 30.02
N ILE A 237 -5.57 -6.46 30.68
CA ILE A 237 -6.05 -5.14 30.23
C ILE A 237 -4.92 -4.12 30.10
N GLU A 238 -4.06 -4.03 31.12
CA GLU A 238 -2.91 -3.12 31.11
C GLU A 238 -1.93 -3.45 29.96
N ILE A 239 -1.64 -4.73 29.75
CA ILE A 239 -0.72 -5.15 28.69
C ILE A 239 -1.33 -5.00 27.31
N GLY A 240 -2.63 -5.24 27.15
CA GLY A 240 -3.35 -4.98 25.91
C GLY A 240 -3.20 -3.52 25.47
N LYS A 241 -3.31 -2.57 26.40
CA LYS A 241 -3.08 -1.13 26.13
C LYS A 241 -1.65 -0.84 25.66
N GLN A 242 -0.65 -1.46 26.29
CA GLN A 242 0.75 -1.26 25.92
C GLN A 242 1.09 -1.89 24.54
N ILE A 243 0.63 -3.12 24.29
CA ILE A 243 0.80 -3.82 23.01
C ILE A 243 0.14 -3.03 21.88
N ARG A 244 -1.09 -2.52 22.11
CA ARG A 244 -1.82 -1.69 21.15
C ARG A 244 -1.03 -0.46 20.73
N ASN A 245 -0.45 0.26 21.69
CA ASN A 245 0.32 1.48 21.41
C ASN A 245 1.55 1.18 20.54
N ILE A 246 2.34 0.16 20.91
CA ILE A 246 3.56 -0.22 20.19
C ILE A 246 3.22 -0.74 18.79
N SER A 247 2.24 -1.63 18.69
CA SER A 247 1.84 -2.28 17.44
C SER A 247 1.18 -1.29 16.49
N SER A 248 0.34 -0.37 16.98
CA SER A 248 -0.28 0.68 16.17
C SER A 248 0.76 1.63 15.57
N TYR A 249 1.74 2.04 16.36
CA TYR A 249 2.84 2.87 15.87
C TYR A 249 3.65 2.13 14.80
N THR A 250 4.01 0.88 15.07
CA THR A 250 4.79 0.05 14.14
C THR A 250 4.02 -0.21 12.85
N LEU A 251 2.74 -0.56 12.93
CA LEU A 251 1.86 -0.77 11.78
C LEU A 251 1.71 0.50 10.94
N LYS A 252 1.56 1.66 11.58
CA LYS A 252 1.50 2.95 10.88
C LYS A 252 2.79 3.23 10.11
N ARG A 253 3.95 2.96 10.71
CA ARG A 253 5.26 3.08 10.03
C ARG A 253 5.41 2.07 8.90
N LEU A 254 5.03 0.81 9.12
CA LEU A 254 5.07 -0.24 8.11
C LEU A 254 4.25 0.15 6.86
N ARG A 255 3.03 0.65 7.05
CA ARG A 255 2.15 1.12 5.96
C ARG A 255 2.60 2.44 5.33
N GLY A 256 3.21 3.32 6.10
CA GLY A 256 3.62 4.66 5.64
C GLY A 256 4.92 4.64 4.85
N ASP A 257 5.88 3.80 5.26
CA ASP A 257 7.24 3.81 4.72
C ASP A 257 7.37 2.87 3.49
N VAL A 258 6.48 1.89 3.33
CA VAL A 258 6.46 1.02 2.14
C VAL A 258 5.62 1.69 1.04
N PRO A 259 6.17 1.98 -0.16
CA PRO A 259 5.42 2.72 -1.18
C PRO A 259 4.16 1.99 -1.63
N LYS A 260 3.04 2.72 -1.78
CA LYS A 260 1.72 2.17 -2.15
C LYS A 260 1.73 1.31 -3.41
N ALA A 261 2.56 1.64 -4.40
CA ALA A 261 2.71 0.85 -5.62
C ALA A 261 3.08 -0.63 -5.33
N TYR A 262 3.78 -0.88 -4.22
CA TYR A 262 4.15 -2.22 -3.76
C TYR A 262 3.15 -2.82 -2.77
N GLN A 263 2.12 -2.09 -2.37
CA GLN A 263 1.03 -2.61 -1.54
C GLN A 263 -0.11 -3.15 -2.42
N GLU A 264 -0.34 -2.54 -3.59
CA GLU A 264 -1.51 -2.83 -4.44
C GLU A 264 -1.18 -3.71 -5.66
N VAL A 265 0.06 -3.70 -6.13
CA VAL A 265 0.41 -4.27 -7.44
C VAL A 265 1.48 -5.35 -7.27
N SER A 266 1.11 -6.58 -7.62
CA SER A 266 1.97 -7.76 -7.82
C SER A 266 2.13 -8.70 -6.61
N THR A 267 1.34 -9.78 -6.63
CA THR A 267 1.59 -11.02 -5.87
C THR A 267 2.97 -11.65 -6.14
N ALA A 268 3.68 -11.20 -7.19
CA ALA A 268 5.00 -11.72 -7.57
C ALA A 268 6.18 -10.90 -6.99
N HIS A 269 5.94 -9.92 -6.12
CA HIS A 269 7.06 -9.21 -5.50
C HIS A 269 7.68 -10.01 -4.34
N PRO A 270 9.01 -10.20 -4.31
CA PRO A 270 9.65 -11.16 -3.42
C PRO A 270 9.48 -10.91 -1.90
N TYR A 271 9.07 -9.71 -1.50
CA TYR A 271 8.88 -9.35 -0.10
C TYR A 271 7.41 -9.14 0.31
N LEU A 272 6.48 -9.12 -0.65
CA LEU A 272 5.05 -8.95 -0.35
C LEU A 272 4.51 -9.98 0.66
N PRO A 273 4.90 -11.27 0.57
CA PRO A 273 4.45 -12.27 1.56
C PRO A 273 4.86 -11.91 2.99
N PHE A 274 6.07 -11.40 3.20
CA PHE A 274 6.52 -10.96 4.52
C PHE A 274 5.81 -9.69 4.97
N PHE A 275 5.58 -8.75 4.05
CA PHE A 275 4.85 -7.52 4.35
C PHE A 275 3.45 -7.81 4.87
N HIS A 276 2.66 -8.61 4.15
CA HIS A 276 1.28 -8.92 4.56
C HIS A 276 1.23 -9.74 5.83
N ARG A 277 2.19 -10.64 6.03
CA ARG A 277 2.29 -11.42 7.27
C ARG A 277 2.60 -10.53 8.47
N LEU A 278 3.58 -9.62 8.36
CA LEU A 278 3.87 -8.61 9.39
C LEU A 278 2.68 -7.68 9.62
N GLU A 279 2.06 -7.20 8.53
CA GLU A 279 0.91 -6.31 8.59
C GLU A 279 -0.25 -6.97 9.34
N SER A 280 -0.58 -8.22 9.01
CA SER A 280 -1.64 -8.98 9.66
C SER A 280 -1.35 -9.22 11.15
N ALA A 281 -0.13 -9.64 11.50
CA ALA A 281 0.26 -9.86 12.90
C ALA A 281 0.22 -8.56 13.71
N LEU A 282 0.81 -7.47 13.19
CA LEU A 282 0.78 -6.16 13.85
C LEU A 282 -0.62 -5.57 13.94
N GLN A 283 -1.48 -5.80 12.95
CA GLN A 283 -2.87 -5.38 12.97
C GLN A 283 -3.67 -6.14 14.02
N GLY A 284 -3.49 -7.46 14.14
CA GLY A 284 -4.09 -8.25 15.21
C GLY A 284 -3.66 -7.75 16.61
N LEU A 285 -2.37 -7.47 16.80
CA LEU A 285 -1.86 -6.91 18.05
C LEU A 285 -2.32 -5.47 18.31
N ALA A 286 -2.44 -4.66 17.26
CA ALA A 286 -2.94 -3.28 17.36
C ALA A 286 -4.44 -3.22 17.66
N TRP A 287 -5.20 -4.27 17.33
CA TRP A 287 -6.63 -4.36 17.62
C TRP A 287 -6.96 -5.22 18.82
N PHE A 288 -5.97 -5.80 19.48
CA PHE A 288 -6.19 -6.55 20.70
C PHE A 288 -6.71 -5.62 21.81
N ASP A 289 -7.99 -5.80 22.14
CA ASP A 289 -8.64 -5.14 23.26
C ASP A 289 -9.36 -6.18 24.13
N PRO A 290 -8.83 -6.51 25.32
CA PRO A 290 -9.49 -7.48 26.21
C PRO A 290 -10.79 -6.93 26.81
N GLU A 291 -11.02 -5.62 26.78
CA GLU A 291 -12.27 -4.99 27.24
C GLU A 291 -13.34 -4.95 26.12
N ASP A 292 -12.93 -5.09 24.86
CA ASP A 292 -13.84 -5.12 23.72
C ASP A 292 -14.27 -6.57 23.49
N ASP A 293 -15.42 -6.91 24.08
CA ASP A 293 -16.07 -8.20 23.90
C ASP A 293 -16.76 -8.26 22.54
N ASP A 294 -15.98 -7.94 21.50
CA ASP A 294 -16.32 -8.27 20.13
C ASP A 294 -16.43 -9.79 20.11
N VAL A 295 -17.67 -10.23 20.29
CA VAL A 295 -18.22 -11.47 19.79
C VAL A 295 -17.90 -11.42 18.30
N ILE A 296 -16.69 -11.84 17.95
CA ILE A 296 -16.42 -12.40 16.65
C ILE A 296 -17.38 -13.58 16.63
N CYS A 297 -18.57 -13.37 16.06
CA CYS A 297 -19.38 -14.45 15.53
C CYS A 297 -18.48 -15.08 14.47
N LEU A 298 -17.56 -15.94 14.92
CA LEU A 298 -17.12 -17.06 14.13
C LEU A 298 -18.42 -17.78 13.87
N ASP A 299 -18.94 -17.62 12.67
CA ASP A 299 -20.01 -18.48 12.19
C ASP A 299 -19.43 -19.90 12.24
N ASP A 300 -19.56 -20.56 13.40
CA ASP A 300 -19.06 -21.91 13.69
C ASP A 300 -19.66 -22.95 12.73
N ASP A 301 -20.64 -22.54 11.92
CA ASP A 301 -21.23 -23.32 10.82
C ASP A 301 -20.26 -23.57 9.64
N GLU A 302 -19.16 -22.82 9.48
CA GLU A 302 -18.22 -23.04 8.37
C GLU A 302 -17.23 -24.20 8.63
N VAL A 303 -16.90 -24.48 9.91
CA VAL A 303 -15.97 -25.57 10.29
C VAL A 303 -16.63 -26.96 10.20
N GLU A 304 -17.94 -27.05 10.36
CA GLU A 304 -18.69 -28.31 10.16
C GLU A 304 -18.79 -28.68 8.66
N GLN A 305 -18.89 -27.70 7.75
CA GLN A 305 -18.98 -27.98 6.31
C GLN A 305 -17.66 -28.48 5.68
N GLU A 306 -16.49 -28.09 6.20
CA GLU A 306 -15.20 -28.61 5.73
C GLU A 306 -14.91 -30.05 6.19
N LYS A 307 -15.45 -30.46 7.35
CA LYS A 307 -15.37 -31.86 7.81
C LYS A 307 -16.22 -32.80 6.96
N GLN A 308 -17.36 -32.36 6.45
CA GLN A 308 -18.23 -33.16 5.59
C GLN A 308 -17.64 -33.32 4.17
N LYS A 309 -17.03 -32.28 3.59
CA LYS A 309 -16.34 -32.38 2.27
C LYS A 309 -15.12 -33.28 2.27
N SER A 310 -14.50 -33.52 3.43
CA SER A 310 -13.33 -34.38 3.57
C SER A 310 -13.67 -35.88 3.65
N GLN A 311 -14.93 -36.24 3.92
CA GLN A 311 -15.37 -37.64 3.97
C GLN A 311 -15.90 -38.17 2.62
N GLU A 312 -16.44 -37.32 1.74
CA GLU A 312 -16.94 -37.76 0.42
C GLU A 312 -15.84 -38.07 -0.62
N LYS A 313 -14.61 -37.59 -0.42
CA LYS A 313 -13.50 -37.83 -1.37
C LYS A 313 -12.79 -39.18 -1.23
N LYS A 314 -13.17 -40.05 -0.29
CA LYS A 314 -12.50 -41.36 -0.08
C LYS A 314 -13.22 -42.59 -0.67
N SER A 315 -14.32 -42.42 -1.43
CA SER A 315 -15.13 -43.56 -1.92
C SER A 315 -15.08 -43.83 -3.42
N SER A 316 -14.04 -43.43 -4.16
CA SER A 316 -13.96 -43.76 -5.60
C SER A 316 -12.53 -43.96 -6.10
N CYS A 317 -12.00 -45.17 -5.88
CA CYS A 317 -11.19 -45.92 -6.86
C CYS A 317 -10.75 -47.27 -6.26
N ASN A 318 -11.57 -48.30 -6.45
CA ASN A 318 -11.10 -49.68 -6.43
C ASN A 318 -11.57 -50.32 -7.74
N ASN A 319 -10.65 -50.54 -8.67
CA ASN A 319 -10.67 -51.71 -9.51
C ASN A 319 -9.25 -52.10 -9.89
N ALA A 320 -8.89 -53.30 -9.45
CA ALA A 320 -7.70 -54.04 -9.82
C ALA A 320 -7.75 -54.44 -11.30
N VAL A 321 -6.59 -54.76 -11.89
CA VAL A 321 -6.31 -56.03 -12.57
C VAL A 321 -4.88 -56.03 -13.17
N VAL A 322 -4.09 -56.94 -12.60
CA VAL A 322 -3.12 -57.88 -13.22
C VAL A 322 -1.80 -57.38 -13.82
N ILE A 323 -0.76 -57.87 -13.14
CA ILE A 323 0.66 -57.93 -13.48
C ILE A 323 0.89 -58.98 -14.60
N HIS A 324 1.75 -58.65 -15.57
CA HIS A 324 2.66 -59.64 -16.16
C HIS A 324 4.02 -59.01 -16.47
N SER A 325 5.06 -59.58 -15.86
CA SER A 325 6.48 -59.29 -16.06
C SER A 325 7.01 -59.87 -17.36
N ILE A 326 7.86 -59.14 -18.08
CA ILE A 326 8.95 -59.69 -18.93
C ILE A 326 10.15 -58.71 -18.88
N GLU A 327 11.31 -59.23 -18.52
CA GLU A 327 12.65 -58.61 -18.63
C GLU A 327 13.12 -58.59 -20.09
N ASP A 328 13.83 -57.52 -20.52
CA ASP A 328 15.23 -57.59 -20.98
C ASP A 328 15.67 -56.47 -21.95
N THR A 329 16.79 -55.83 -21.56
CA THR A 329 17.92 -55.32 -22.36
C THR A 329 17.83 -54.11 -23.33
N LYS A 330 18.93 -53.34 -23.24
CA LYS A 330 19.69 -52.61 -24.30
C LYS A 330 19.41 -51.13 -24.61
N LYS A 331 20.38 -50.32 -24.17
CA LYS A 331 20.89 -49.06 -24.76
C LYS A 331 21.30 -49.29 -26.25
N PRO A 332 21.16 -48.29 -27.14
CA PRO A 332 22.33 -47.50 -27.55
C PRO A 332 22.01 -46.01 -27.89
N ALA A 333 23.07 -45.31 -28.30
CA ALA A 333 23.19 -43.86 -28.49
C ALA A 333 22.75 -43.33 -29.87
N ALA A 334 22.50 -42.01 -29.91
CA ALA A 334 22.76 -40.98 -30.93
C ALA A 334 22.44 -41.23 -32.43
N ALA A 335 21.57 -40.36 -32.98
CA ALA A 335 21.66 -39.65 -34.29
C ALA A 335 20.32 -38.90 -34.51
N SER A 336 20.30 -37.58 -34.67
CA SER A 336 20.44 -36.81 -35.93
C SER A 336 19.29 -37.00 -36.94
N SER A 337 18.44 -35.97 -37.07
CA SER A 337 17.72 -35.57 -38.30
C SER A 337 17.12 -34.18 -38.02
N SER A 338 17.68 -33.06 -38.51
CA SER A 338 17.72 -32.61 -39.90
C SER A 338 16.33 -32.64 -40.55
N TRP A 339 15.62 -31.51 -40.41
CA TRP A 339 14.55 -31.09 -41.31
C TRP A 339 14.82 -29.64 -41.68
N SER A 340 15.28 -29.49 -42.91
CA SER A 340 15.40 -28.24 -43.66
C SER A 340 14.04 -27.92 -44.28
N GLU A 341 13.47 -26.76 -43.97
CA GLU A 341 12.54 -26.08 -44.87
C GLU A 341 12.89 -24.60 -44.97
N THR A 342 13.00 -24.20 -46.23
CA THR A 342 13.41 -22.91 -46.74
C THR A 342 12.16 -22.07 -46.96
N PHE A 343 12.01 -20.93 -46.28
CA PHE A 343 11.09 -19.89 -46.70
C PHE A 343 11.72 -18.50 -46.56
N GLY A 344 12.10 -17.97 -47.72
CA GLY A 344 11.90 -16.60 -48.21
C GLY A 344 11.93 -15.42 -47.24
N ASP A 345 13.00 -14.63 -47.35
CA ASP A 345 13.01 -13.19 -47.11
C ASP A 345 11.91 -12.47 -47.93
N VAL A 346 10.95 -11.85 -47.25
CA VAL A 346 10.20 -10.69 -47.76
C VAL A 346 10.04 -9.68 -46.62
N ASN A 347 10.64 -8.51 -46.82
CA ASN A 347 10.56 -7.33 -45.97
C ASN A 347 9.12 -6.95 -45.61
N GLY A 348 8.77 -6.98 -44.32
CA GLY A 348 7.47 -6.57 -43.79
C GLY A 348 7.47 -5.84 -42.44
N ASP A 349 8.64 -5.47 -41.90
CA ASP A 349 8.74 -5.04 -40.49
C ASP A 349 8.91 -3.53 -40.23
N SER A 350 8.76 -2.69 -41.26
CA SER A 350 8.90 -1.23 -41.09
C SER A 350 7.59 -0.48 -40.79
N LEU A 351 6.43 -1.15 -40.82
CA LEU A 351 5.11 -0.53 -40.61
C LEU A 351 4.46 -0.85 -39.25
N LEU A 352 4.95 -1.88 -38.52
CA LEU A 352 4.44 -2.22 -37.20
C LEU A 352 5.01 -1.36 -36.06
N HIS A 353 6.12 -0.65 -36.29
CA HIS A 353 6.79 0.13 -35.24
C HIS A 353 6.35 1.61 -35.14
N GLN A 354 5.51 2.10 -36.06
CA GLN A 354 4.91 3.45 -35.96
C GLN A 354 3.56 3.48 -35.23
N LEU A 355 2.93 2.32 -34.97
CA LEU A 355 1.62 2.23 -34.30
C LEU A 355 1.69 1.93 -32.80
N ASN A 356 2.89 1.72 -32.23
CA ASN A 356 3.05 1.28 -30.84
C ASN A 356 3.22 2.39 -29.78
N ASN A 357 2.99 3.66 -30.13
CA ASN A 357 3.09 4.79 -29.19
C ASN A 357 1.88 5.75 -29.22
N SER A 358 0.76 5.37 -29.83
CA SER A 358 -0.36 6.29 -30.09
C SER A 358 -1.41 6.31 -28.97
N GLU A 359 -1.00 6.68 -27.75
CA GLU A 359 -1.97 7.05 -26.70
C GLU A 359 -2.92 8.14 -27.21
N TRP A 360 -4.20 8.10 -26.83
CA TRP A 360 -5.17 9.13 -27.18
C TRP A 360 -5.70 9.84 -25.94
N GLU A 361 -5.72 11.17 -26.00
CA GLU A 361 -6.24 12.00 -24.93
C GLU A 361 -7.77 12.09 -25.02
N CYS A 362 -8.45 11.76 -23.92
CA CYS A 362 -9.90 11.86 -23.88
C CYS A 362 -10.35 13.31 -23.89
N GLN A 363 -11.12 13.72 -24.90
CA GLN A 363 -11.63 15.10 -25.00
C GLN A 363 -12.57 15.49 -23.85
N SER A 364 -13.17 14.51 -23.15
CA SER A 364 -14.08 14.78 -22.03
C SER A 364 -13.39 14.93 -20.67
N CYS A 365 -12.24 14.27 -20.45
CA CYS A 365 -11.59 14.28 -19.13
C CYS A 365 -10.06 14.41 -19.15
N THR A 366 -9.48 14.67 -20.33
CA THR A 366 -8.04 14.85 -20.61
C THR A 366 -7.14 13.69 -20.18
N PHE A 367 -7.72 12.51 -19.91
CA PHE A 367 -6.95 11.32 -19.54
C PHE A 367 -6.30 10.70 -20.78
N GLN A 368 -5.02 10.34 -20.68
CA GLN A 368 -4.29 9.61 -21.72
C GLN A 368 -4.67 8.13 -21.68
N ASN A 369 -5.32 7.66 -22.74
CA ASN A 369 -5.76 6.27 -22.89
C ASN A 369 -4.81 5.53 -23.82
N ASP A 370 -4.69 4.22 -23.59
CA ASP A 370 -3.98 3.32 -24.49
C ASP A 370 -4.59 3.39 -25.90
N CYS A 371 -3.75 3.27 -26.93
CA CYS A 371 -4.15 3.28 -28.34
C CYS A 371 -5.13 2.16 -28.70
N THR A 372 -5.18 1.09 -27.91
CA THR A 372 -6.10 -0.04 -28.08
C THR A 372 -7.43 0.16 -27.37
N ALA A 373 -7.53 1.13 -26.45
CA ALA A 373 -8.74 1.38 -25.69
C ALA A 373 -9.79 2.13 -26.55
N MET A 374 -10.93 1.48 -26.79
CA MET A 374 -12.05 2.07 -27.54
C MET A 374 -12.86 3.07 -26.72
N ASN A 375 -12.79 2.99 -25.38
CA ASN A 375 -13.45 3.90 -24.46
C ASN A 375 -12.42 4.45 -23.46
N CYS A 376 -12.63 5.66 -22.97
CA CYS A 376 -11.75 6.24 -21.98
C CYS A 376 -11.81 5.45 -20.65
N LEU A 377 -10.66 5.05 -20.12
CA LEU A 377 -10.53 4.34 -18.84
C LEU A 377 -11.10 5.13 -17.65
N MET A 378 -11.13 6.46 -17.74
CA MET A 378 -11.51 7.32 -16.62
C MET A 378 -12.98 7.77 -16.64
N CYS A 379 -13.56 7.95 -17.83
CA CYS A 379 -14.94 8.45 -17.96
C CYS A 379 -15.80 7.67 -18.96
N GLU A 380 -15.29 6.58 -19.51
CA GLU A 380 -15.94 5.68 -20.48
C GLU A 380 -16.39 6.33 -21.79
N THR A 381 -16.04 7.60 -22.01
CA THR A 381 -16.29 8.30 -23.27
C THR A 381 -15.64 7.54 -24.41
N ALA A 382 -16.45 7.18 -25.42
CA ALA A 382 -15.96 6.50 -26.61
C ALA A 382 -14.87 7.33 -27.30
N ARG A 383 -13.84 6.65 -27.81
CA ARG A 383 -12.78 7.25 -28.59
C ARG A 383 -13.38 7.92 -29.82
N PRO A 384 -13.04 9.19 -30.13
CA PRO A 384 -13.42 9.80 -31.38
C PRO A 384 -12.83 8.95 -32.52
N LEU A 385 -13.69 8.29 -33.30
CA LEU A 385 -13.27 7.66 -34.54
C LEU A 385 -12.80 8.79 -35.45
N HIS A 386 -11.51 8.81 -35.81
CA HIS A 386 -11.03 9.71 -36.84
C HIS A 386 -11.71 9.32 -38.15
N SER A 387 -12.77 10.04 -38.53
CA SER A 387 -13.31 9.99 -39.87
C SER A 387 -12.31 10.68 -40.78
N GLU A 388 -11.51 9.90 -41.52
CA GLU A 388 -10.81 10.43 -42.69
C GLU A 388 -11.86 10.80 -43.75
N GLY A 389 -12.07 12.11 -43.87
CA GLY A 389 -12.69 12.88 -44.96
C GLY A 389 -13.72 12.23 -45.90
N THR A 390 -14.95 12.73 -45.84
CA THR A 390 -15.69 13.17 -47.04
C THR A 390 -16.57 14.37 -46.67
N ASP A 391 -16.27 15.52 -47.29
CA ASP A 391 -17.07 16.74 -47.31
C ASP A 391 -18.45 16.49 -47.97
N ASP A 392 -19.52 17.06 -47.40
CA ASP A 392 -20.39 18.03 -48.09
C ASP A 392 -21.63 18.42 -47.24
N LEU A 393 -21.81 19.74 -47.10
CA LEU A 393 -23.02 20.45 -46.62
C LEU A 393 -24.14 20.37 -47.70
N PRO A 394 -25.44 20.80 -47.51
CA PRO A 394 -25.83 22.03 -46.80
C PRO A 394 -27.18 22.06 -46.01
N LYS A 395 -27.16 22.85 -44.93
CA LYS A 395 -28.03 24.00 -44.59
C LYS A 395 -29.56 23.87 -44.70
N ALA A 396 -30.26 24.05 -43.57
CA ALA A 396 -31.56 24.73 -43.53
C ALA A 396 -31.78 25.49 -42.22
N THR A 397 -31.88 26.82 -42.34
CA THR A 397 -32.34 27.79 -41.35
C THR A 397 -33.86 27.95 -41.46
N ALA A 398 -34.58 27.99 -40.33
CA ALA A 398 -35.92 28.59 -40.27
C ALA A 398 -36.19 29.22 -38.89
N THR A 399 -36.50 30.51 -38.94
CA THR A 399 -36.94 31.39 -37.87
C THR A 399 -38.47 31.48 -37.91
N THR A 400 -39.20 31.34 -36.80
CA THR A 400 -40.48 32.05 -36.59
C THR A 400 -40.86 32.16 -35.11
N LYS A 401 -41.45 33.33 -34.78
CA LYS A 401 -41.86 33.84 -33.46
C LYS A 401 -43.39 33.58 -33.22
N PRO A 402 -44.05 34.06 -32.15
CA PRO A 402 -44.93 33.25 -31.29
C PRO A 402 -46.43 33.60 -31.40
N ALA A 403 -47.31 32.81 -30.76
CA ALA A 403 -48.67 33.24 -30.44
C ALA A 403 -49.19 32.63 -29.13
N THR A 404 -49.80 33.51 -28.35
CA THR A 404 -50.40 33.41 -27.02
C THR A 404 -51.76 32.71 -27.04
N ALA A 405 -52.10 31.95 -25.99
CA ALA A 405 -53.50 31.79 -25.55
C ALA A 405 -53.58 31.49 -24.04
N THR A 406 -54.37 32.31 -23.37
CA THR A 406 -54.65 32.38 -21.93
C THR A 406 -55.85 31.49 -21.58
N HIS A 407 -55.84 30.82 -20.42
CA HIS A 407 -57.09 30.41 -19.74
C HIS A 407 -56.88 30.28 -18.22
N ASP A 408 -57.56 31.14 -17.46
CA ASP A 408 -57.65 31.19 -16.00
C ASP A 408 -58.75 30.25 -15.47
N ILE A 409 -58.48 29.44 -14.42
CA ILE A 409 -59.40 28.88 -13.39
C ILE A 409 -58.55 28.55 -12.12
N PRO A 410 -59.05 28.70 -10.85
CA PRO A 410 -58.23 29.17 -9.72
C PRO A 410 -57.66 28.09 -8.77
N ALA A 411 -56.50 28.46 -8.20
CA ALA A 411 -55.96 28.18 -6.86
C ALA A 411 -56.45 26.95 -6.06
N VAL A 412 -55.67 25.87 -6.15
CA VAL A 412 -55.18 25.12 -4.98
C VAL A 412 -53.66 25.03 -5.11
N GLN A 413 -52.93 25.81 -4.30
CA GLN A 413 -51.48 25.90 -4.32
C GLN A 413 -50.83 24.66 -3.69
N GLN A 414 -50.46 23.69 -4.52
CA GLN A 414 -49.24 22.90 -4.36
C GLN A 414 -48.60 22.78 -5.75
N SER A 415 -47.61 23.63 -6.00
CA SER A 415 -46.83 23.56 -7.24
C SER A 415 -46.03 22.25 -7.26
N PRO A 416 -46.08 21.44 -8.34
CA PRO A 416 -45.14 20.34 -8.51
C PRO A 416 -43.75 20.96 -8.64
N ARG A 417 -42.89 20.77 -7.63
CA ARG A 417 -41.47 21.14 -7.75
C ARG A 417 -40.91 20.32 -8.91
N GLU A 418 -40.56 20.98 -10.02
CA GLU A 418 -39.65 20.37 -10.98
C GLU A 418 -38.39 19.93 -10.22
N PRO A 419 -37.87 18.71 -10.45
CA PRO A 419 -36.69 18.25 -9.75
C PRO A 419 -35.51 19.13 -10.16
N GLU A 420 -35.14 20.08 -9.30
CA GLU A 420 -33.96 20.91 -9.50
C GLU A 420 -32.78 19.98 -9.78
N ASN A 421 -32.14 20.16 -10.93
CA ASN A 421 -31.02 19.34 -11.35
C ASN A 421 -29.75 19.72 -10.53
N GLY A 422 -28.77 18.81 -10.47
CA GLY A 422 -27.54 19.06 -9.72
C GLY A 422 -26.77 20.31 -10.18
N VAL A 423 -26.97 20.77 -11.43
CA VAL A 423 -26.35 21.99 -11.96
C VAL A 423 -26.88 23.23 -11.24
N GLU A 424 -28.18 23.32 -10.98
CA GLU A 424 -28.78 24.45 -10.26
C GLU A 424 -28.26 24.53 -8.83
N LEU A 425 -28.17 23.39 -8.13
CA LEU A 425 -27.60 23.32 -6.79
C LEU A 425 -26.12 23.74 -6.79
N ALA A 426 -25.34 23.35 -7.80
CA ALA A 426 -23.95 23.77 -7.93
C ALA A 426 -23.81 25.29 -8.05
N ILE A 427 -24.68 25.94 -8.85
CA ILE A 427 -24.68 27.41 -9.00
C ILE A 427 -24.97 28.08 -7.66
N LYS A 428 -25.94 27.55 -6.88
CA LYS A 428 -26.25 28.07 -5.54
C LYS A 428 -25.03 27.94 -4.60
N VAL A 429 -24.35 26.80 -4.59
CA VAL A 429 -23.15 26.58 -3.76
C VAL A 429 -21.98 27.48 -4.18
N GLU A 430 -21.78 27.73 -5.47
CA GLU A 430 -20.72 28.63 -5.96
C GLU A 430 -20.88 30.08 -5.50
N SER A 431 -22.12 30.50 -5.23
CA SER A 431 -22.39 31.85 -4.71
C SER A 431 -22.05 32.01 -3.23
N LEU A 432 -21.70 30.93 -2.52
CA LEU A 432 -21.35 30.98 -1.11
C LEU A 432 -19.96 31.58 -0.90
N ASP A 433 -19.89 32.60 -0.04
CA ASP A 433 -18.64 33.16 0.45
C ASP A 433 -18.52 32.95 1.96
N PHE A 434 -17.50 32.18 2.35
CA PHE A 434 -17.17 31.94 3.76
C PHE A 434 -16.15 32.94 4.31
N GLY A 435 -15.82 33.98 3.54
CA GLY A 435 -14.86 35.01 3.87
C GLY A 435 -13.41 34.50 3.86
N ASP A 436 -12.51 35.33 4.39
CA ASP A 436 -11.14 34.92 4.60
C ASP A 436 -11.04 33.94 5.78
N ARG A 437 -10.59 32.72 5.49
CA ARG A 437 -10.33 31.67 6.48
C ARG A 437 -8.87 31.22 6.45
N SER A 438 -7.97 32.03 5.91
CA SER A 438 -6.52 31.79 5.87
C SER A 438 -5.94 31.44 7.25
N HIS A 439 -6.52 32.01 8.32
CA HIS A 439 -6.13 31.78 9.71
C HIS A 439 -6.83 30.61 10.41
N ALA A 440 -7.68 29.84 9.72
CA ALA A 440 -8.34 28.70 10.34
C ALA A 440 -7.31 27.64 10.78
N VAL A 441 -7.54 27.03 11.95
CA VAL A 441 -6.61 26.02 12.50
C VAL A 441 -6.67 24.73 11.69
N LEU A 442 -7.86 24.35 11.23
CA LEU A 442 -8.08 23.12 10.48
C LEU A 442 -7.67 23.29 9.02
N PHE A 443 -6.98 22.28 8.49
CA PHE A 443 -6.44 22.30 7.13
C PHE A 443 -7.54 22.55 6.08
N TRP A 444 -8.66 21.82 6.16
CA TRP A 444 -9.75 21.95 5.20
C TRP A 444 -10.50 23.27 5.31
N ASP A 445 -10.56 23.88 6.50
CA ASP A 445 -11.17 25.21 6.67
C ASP A 445 -10.35 26.30 5.98
N ARG A 446 -9.02 26.20 6.01
CA ARG A 446 -8.14 27.09 5.21
C ARG A 446 -8.32 26.88 3.71
N ASN A 447 -8.68 25.66 3.32
CA ASN A 447 -8.86 25.24 1.93
C ASN A 447 -10.35 25.16 1.52
N TRP A 448 -11.23 25.92 2.16
CA TRP A 448 -12.68 25.80 1.95
C TRP A 448 -13.11 26.01 0.49
N LYS A 449 -12.44 26.92 -0.24
CA LYS A 449 -12.73 27.16 -1.67
C LYS A 449 -12.55 25.90 -2.52
N PHE A 450 -11.50 25.14 -2.25
CA PHE A 450 -11.26 23.87 -2.93
C PHE A 450 -12.36 22.85 -2.59
N VAL A 451 -12.80 22.78 -1.33
CA VAL A 451 -13.84 21.85 -0.90
C VAL A 451 -15.17 22.15 -1.58
N LEU A 452 -15.57 23.44 -1.64
CA LEU A 452 -16.78 23.84 -2.35
C LEU A 452 -16.69 23.62 -3.86
N ASP A 453 -15.57 23.98 -4.49
CA ASP A 453 -15.36 23.74 -5.93
C ASP A 453 -15.44 22.24 -6.25
N LEU A 454 -14.82 21.38 -5.42
CA LEU A 454 -14.93 19.93 -5.55
C LEU A 454 -16.38 19.45 -5.43
N PHE A 455 -17.14 19.99 -4.48
CA PHE A 455 -18.56 19.64 -4.30
C PHE A 455 -19.42 20.11 -5.48
N CYS A 456 -19.19 21.31 -6.01
CA CYS A 456 -19.85 21.81 -7.22
C CYS A 456 -19.53 20.95 -8.45
N ARG A 457 -18.29 20.47 -8.59
CA ARG A 457 -17.91 19.54 -9.66
C ARG A 457 -18.62 18.20 -9.53
N LEU A 458 -18.84 17.69 -8.30
CA LEU A 458 -19.65 16.50 -8.07
C LEU A 458 -21.11 16.73 -8.46
N LEU A 459 -21.71 17.84 -8.03
CA LEU A 459 -23.09 18.20 -8.31
C LEU A 459 -23.39 18.31 -9.83
N ARG A 460 -22.39 18.70 -10.63
CA ARG A 460 -22.52 18.78 -12.10
C ARG A 460 -22.38 17.45 -12.84
N LYS A 461 -21.94 16.37 -12.19
CA LYS A 461 -21.84 15.07 -12.85
C LYS A 461 -23.24 14.50 -13.08
N SER A 462 -23.48 13.89 -14.25
CA SER A 462 -24.77 13.25 -14.57
C SER A 462 -25.18 12.18 -13.56
N ALA A 463 -24.20 11.44 -13.02
CA ALA A 463 -24.38 10.45 -11.96
C ALA A 463 -24.86 11.04 -10.63
N CYS A 464 -24.76 12.36 -10.42
CA CYS A 464 -25.16 13.00 -9.17
C CYS A 464 -26.65 12.80 -8.87
N LYS A 465 -27.49 12.62 -9.90
CA LYS A 465 -28.93 12.37 -9.76
C LYS A 465 -29.27 11.22 -8.80
N TRP A 466 -28.37 10.25 -8.63
CA TRP A 466 -28.55 9.11 -7.74
C TRP A 466 -28.36 9.44 -6.25
N VAL A 467 -27.76 10.60 -5.95
CA VAL A 467 -27.31 10.99 -4.60
C VAL A 467 -27.94 12.32 -4.16
N LEU A 468 -28.74 12.97 -5.04
CA LEU A 468 -29.38 14.25 -4.74
C LEU A 468 -30.37 14.12 -3.59
N ASP A 469 -31.32 13.20 -3.75
CA ASP A 469 -32.46 13.02 -2.89
C ASP A 469 -32.45 11.58 -2.35
N LEU A 470 -32.54 11.45 -1.02
CA LEU A 470 -32.72 10.16 -0.36
C LEU A 470 -34.17 10.07 0.08
N GLU A 471 -34.88 9.01 -0.29
CA GLU A 471 -36.29 8.89 0.05
C GLU A 471 -36.45 8.67 1.56
N SER A 472 -37.37 9.40 2.19
CA SER A 472 -37.59 9.33 3.64
C SER A 472 -38.00 7.92 4.14
N THR A 473 -38.44 7.04 3.24
CA THR A 473 -38.77 5.64 3.51
C THR A 473 -37.56 4.75 3.75
N ASP A 474 -36.35 5.20 3.44
CA ASP A 474 -35.13 4.40 3.48
C ASP A 474 -34.43 4.32 4.86
N THR A 475 -35.11 4.79 5.90
CA THR A 475 -34.59 4.84 7.28
C THR A 475 -34.33 3.47 7.92
N ASP A 476 -34.85 2.40 7.34
CA ASP A 476 -34.63 1.04 7.85
C ASP A 476 -33.24 0.47 7.55
N VAL A 477 -32.57 0.98 6.49
CA VAL A 477 -31.24 0.49 6.04
C VAL A 477 -30.12 1.45 6.47
N ILE A 478 -30.44 2.72 6.66
CA ILE A 478 -29.45 3.77 6.92
C ILE A 478 -29.66 4.42 8.28
N ASN A 479 -28.60 4.50 9.10
CA ASN A 479 -28.66 5.17 10.42
C ASN A 479 -28.78 6.70 10.33
N HIS A 480 -28.18 7.28 9.28
CA HIS A 480 -28.02 8.72 9.09
C HIS A 480 -28.36 9.10 7.64
N PRO A 481 -29.66 9.10 7.28
CA PRO A 481 -30.09 9.43 5.93
C PRO A 481 -29.66 10.86 5.62
N VAL A 482 -28.88 11.08 4.56
CA VAL A 482 -28.48 12.40 4.08
C VAL A 482 -28.19 12.29 2.59
N GLY A 483 -28.73 13.20 1.80
CA GLY A 483 -28.45 13.39 0.38
C GLY A 483 -27.68 14.68 0.11
N PHE A 484 -27.26 14.90 -1.14
CA PHE A 484 -26.59 16.14 -1.52
C PHE A 484 -27.50 17.36 -1.40
N ARG A 485 -28.82 17.22 -1.63
CA ARG A 485 -29.76 18.33 -1.47
C ARG A 485 -29.80 18.82 -0.02
N ASP A 486 -29.83 17.91 0.95
CA ASP A 486 -29.82 18.25 2.37
C ASP A 486 -28.56 19.05 2.76
N ILE A 487 -27.40 18.65 2.23
CA ILE A 487 -26.13 19.34 2.44
C ILE A 487 -26.19 20.76 1.85
N VAL A 488 -26.69 20.91 0.62
CA VAL A 488 -26.79 22.21 -0.07
C VAL A 488 -27.79 23.13 0.65
N GLU A 489 -28.98 22.64 1.01
CA GLU A 489 -29.97 23.41 1.76
C GLU A 489 -29.42 23.86 3.12
N THR A 490 -28.63 23.01 3.79
CA THR A 490 -27.95 23.35 5.04
C THR A 490 -26.90 24.44 4.83
N LEU A 491 -26.10 24.36 3.76
CA LEU A 491 -25.10 25.37 3.42
C LEU A 491 -25.74 26.74 3.12
N LEU A 492 -26.88 26.76 2.42
CA LEU A 492 -27.60 27.97 2.02
C LEU A 492 -28.44 28.58 3.15
N SER A 493 -28.64 27.87 4.26
CA SER A 493 -29.48 28.33 5.37
C SER A 493 -28.82 29.49 6.13
N GLN A 494 -29.20 30.73 5.80
CA GLN A 494 -28.65 31.96 6.41
C GLN A 494 -28.84 32.07 7.94
N ARG A 495 -29.80 31.31 8.51
CA ARG A 495 -30.12 31.32 9.95
C ARG A 495 -29.68 30.05 10.68
N GLY A 496 -29.11 29.09 9.95
CA GLY A 496 -28.64 27.82 10.51
C GLY A 496 -27.24 27.94 11.11
N ASN A 497 -26.93 27.08 12.08
CA ASN A 497 -25.56 26.85 12.58
C ASN A 497 -24.77 25.87 11.68
N GLY A 498 -25.18 25.76 10.41
CA GLY A 498 -24.68 24.77 9.46
C GLY A 498 -24.96 23.32 9.86
N LYS A 499 -25.82 23.05 10.86
CA LYS A 499 -26.08 21.66 11.25
C LYS A 499 -26.98 20.98 10.23
N LEU A 500 -26.61 19.75 9.86
CA LEU A 500 -27.44 18.88 9.04
C LEU A 500 -28.85 18.72 9.64
N PRO A 501 -29.87 18.37 8.83
CA PRO A 501 -31.24 18.25 9.28
C PRO A 501 -31.41 17.36 10.51
N ARG A 502 -32.41 17.65 11.36
CA ARG A 502 -32.56 17.00 12.69
C ARG A 502 -32.72 15.48 12.65
N TYR A 503 -33.19 14.91 11.54
CA TYR A 503 -33.31 13.47 11.37
C TYR A 503 -31.94 12.78 11.23
N VAL A 504 -30.89 13.55 10.92
CA VAL A 504 -29.50 13.09 10.93
C VAL A 504 -28.98 13.10 12.36
N LYS A 505 -28.77 11.92 12.95
CA LYS A 505 -28.28 11.82 14.35
C LYS A 505 -26.86 12.36 14.56
N VAL A 506 -26.04 12.48 13.50
CA VAL A 506 -24.69 13.06 13.63
C VAL A 506 -24.78 14.58 13.81
N LYS A 507 -24.06 15.11 14.80
CA LYS A 507 -24.05 16.55 15.13
C LYS A 507 -23.03 17.33 14.30
N TRP A 508 -22.96 17.06 13.00
CA TRP A 508 -22.03 17.72 12.08
C TRP A 508 -22.54 19.09 11.65
N SER A 509 -21.60 20.02 11.50
CA SER A 509 -21.76 21.35 10.94
C SER A 509 -21.04 21.43 9.60
N VAL A 510 -21.78 21.63 8.51
CA VAL A 510 -21.25 21.78 7.15
C VAL A 510 -20.41 23.05 6.96
N TYR A 511 -20.36 23.92 7.97
CA TYR A 511 -19.48 25.09 7.99
C TYR A 511 -18.05 24.76 8.41
N LYS A 512 -17.82 23.59 9.01
CA LYS A 512 -16.49 23.01 9.16
C LYS A 512 -16.24 22.08 7.98
N MET A 513 -15.19 22.36 7.23
CA MET A 513 -14.97 21.72 5.94
C MET A 513 -14.62 20.23 6.06
N ASP A 514 -14.01 19.80 7.16
CA ASP A 514 -13.79 18.39 7.46
C ASP A 514 -15.12 17.64 7.67
N GLU A 515 -16.05 18.23 8.42
CA GLU A 515 -17.39 17.68 8.65
C GLU A 515 -18.26 17.72 7.38
N LEU A 516 -18.09 18.74 6.51
CA LEU A 516 -18.71 18.77 5.17
C LEU A 516 -18.20 17.63 4.28
N LEU A 517 -16.89 17.39 4.24
CA LEU A 517 -16.30 16.28 3.48
C LEU A 517 -16.82 14.91 3.98
N GLN A 518 -16.99 14.76 5.30
CA GLN A 518 -17.61 13.57 5.89
C GLN A 518 -19.09 13.43 5.49
N ALA A 519 -19.85 14.53 5.44
CA ALA A 519 -21.24 14.53 5.00
C ALA A 519 -21.38 14.11 3.52
N ILE A 520 -20.49 14.59 2.64
CA ILE A 520 -20.46 14.21 1.22
C ILE A 520 -20.18 12.70 1.06
N ASP A 521 -19.18 12.16 1.75
CA ASP A 521 -18.90 10.71 1.68
C ASP A 521 -20.04 9.87 2.28
N LEU A 522 -20.69 10.36 3.34
CA LEU A 522 -21.85 9.70 3.94
C LEU A 522 -23.04 9.63 2.98
N ALA A 523 -23.33 10.71 2.23
CA ALA A 523 -24.38 10.68 1.21
C ALA A 523 -24.10 9.64 0.11
N LEU A 524 -22.85 9.56 -0.35
CA LEU A 524 -22.43 8.53 -1.31
C LEU A 524 -22.57 7.10 -0.74
N LEU A 525 -22.18 6.91 0.52
CA LEU A 525 -22.29 5.61 1.20
C LEU A 525 -23.74 5.19 1.44
N ASN A 526 -24.64 6.14 1.75
CA ASN A 526 -26.06 5.89 1.90
C ASN A 526 -26.65 5.33 0.60
N THR A 527 -26.36 5.96 -0.55
CA THR A 527 -26.83 5.45 -1.84
C THR A 527 -26.27 4.05 -2.15
N LEU A 528 -24.99 3.80 -1.85
CA LEU A 528 -24.38 2.47 -2.03
C LEU A 528 -25.03 1.41 -1.13
N ALA A 529 -25.35 1.76 0.11
CA ALA A 529 -26.02 0.88 1.06
C ALA A 529 -27.41 0.45 0.57
N LEU A 530 -28.21 1.40 0.07
CA LEU A 530 -29.55 1.11 -0.44
C LEU A 530 -29.52 0.23 -1.69
N THR A 531 -28.51 0.45 -2.54
CA THR A 531 -28.35 -0.34 -3.77
C THR A 531 -27.89 -1.77 -3.50
N GLY A 532 -27.25 -2.00 -2.34
CA GLY A 532 -26.67 -3.27 -1.97
C GLY A 532 -25.44 -3.65 -2.83
N PRO A 533 -24.98 -4.91 -2.74
CA PRO A 533 -23.77 -5.36 -3.43
C PRO A 533 -24.00 -5.69 -4.92
N SER A 534 -25.25 -5.62 -5.40
CA SER A 534 -25.59 -5.99 -6.78
C SER A 534 -24.93 -5.03 -7.78
N LYS A 535 -24.42 -5.58 -8.90
CA LYS A 535 -23.83 -4.79 -9.98
C LYS A 535 -24.95 -4.09 -10.76
N SER A 536 -25.33 -2.89 -10.32
CA SER A 536 -26.28 -2.02 -11.02
C SER A 536 -25.56 -0.80 -11.61
N LEU A 537 -26.15 -0.20 -12.65
CA LEU A 537 -25.63 1.04 -13.24
C LEU A 537 -25.50 2.14 -12.18
N LEU A 538 -26.53 2.29 -11.33
CA LEU A 538 -26.53 3.22 -10.21
C LEU A 538 -25.32 3.00 -9.27
N ARG A 539 -25.06 1.75 -8.87
CA ARG A 539 -23.92 1.42 -8.00
C ARG A 539 -22.60 1.80 -8.67
N THR A 540 -22.43 1.46 -9.94
CA THR A 540 -21.22 1.78 -10.73
C THR A 540 -21.00 3.29 -10.79
N ASP A 541 -22.05 4.05 -11.10
CA ASP A 541 -22.05 5.51 -11.18
C ASP A 541 -21.66 6.16 -9.84
N VAL A 542 -22.26 5.70 -8.73
CA VAL A 542 -21.96 6.22 -7.40
C VAL A 542 -20.55 5.85 -6.94
N LEU A 543 -20.08 4.64 -7.24
CA LEU A 543 -18.68 4.26 -7.00
C LEU A 543 -17.71 5.12 -7.81
N ALA A 544 -18.05 5.48 -9.05
CA ALA A 544 -17.24 6.37 -9.87
C ALA A 544 -17.19 7.80 -9.29
N LEU A 545 -18.33 8.35 -8.85
CA LEU A 545 -18.38 9.63 -8.14
C LEU A 545 -17.51 9.61 -6.88
N ARG A 546 -17.63 8.55 -6.09
CA ARG A 546 -16.88 8.38 -4.84
C ARG A 546 -15.38 8.25 -5.08
N ARG A 547 -14.96 7.50 -6.09
CA ARG A 547 -13.54 7.45 -6.51
C ARG A 547 -13.05 8.83 -6.93
N TYR A 548 -13.80 9.54 -7.78
CA TYR A 548 -13.45 10.90 -8.20
C TYR A 548 -13.28 11.86 -7.01
N PHE A 549 -14.19 11.83 -6.04
CA PHE A 549 -14.12 12.62 -4.81
C PHE A 549 -12.83 12.35 -4.03
N TRP A 550 -12.55 11.09 -3.69
CA TRP A 550 -11.37 10.73 -2.91
C TRP A 550 -10.05 11.00 -3.65
N SER A 551 -9.98 10.73 -4.95
CA SER A 551 -8.79 11.05 -5.75
C SER A 551 -8.51 12.56 -5.83
N ALA A 552 -9.55 13.40 -5.82
CA ALA A 552 -9.36 14.86 -5.75
C ALA A 552 -8.79 15.30 -4.40
N LEU A 553 -9.30 14.76 -3.28
CA LEU A 553 -8.79 15.06 -1.94
C LEU A 553 -7.34 14.61 -1.76
N GLU A 554 -6.99 13.40 -2.22
CA GLU A 554 -5.63 12.86 -2.16
C GLU A 554 -4.63 13.76 -2.90
N ARG A 555 -5.00 14.23 -4.11
CA ARG A 555 -4.17 15.19 -4.86
C ARG A 555 -3.96 16.50 -4.09
N GLN A 556 -5.02 17.06 -3.50
CA GLN A 556 -4.91 18.32 -2.76
C GLN A 556 -4.04 18.19 -1.52
N VAL A 557 -4.14 17.08 -0.79
CA VAL A 557 -3.32 16.79 0.39
C VAL A 557 -1.85 16.62 0.01
N ASN A 558 -1.55 15.91 -1.08
CA ASN A 558 -0.18 15.71 -1.56
C ASN A 558 0.49 17.04 -1.95
N LEU A 559 -0.26 18.02 -2.43
CA LEU A 559 0.27 19.34 -2.78
C LEU A 559 0.60 20.22 -1.56
N HIS A 560 -0.11 20.05 -0.44
CA HIS A 560 -0.06 20.98 0.69
C HIS A 560 0.29 20.33 2.04
N SER A 561 0.72 19.07 2.04
CA SER A 561 1.05 18.29 3.25
C SER A 561 -0.08 18.26 4.30
N GLY A 562 -1.33 18.17 3.84
CA GLY A 562 -2.51 18.11 4.70
C GLY A 562 -2.76 16.73 5.33
N SER A 563 -3.85 16.61 6.09
CA SER A 563 -4.39 15.30 6.49
C SER A 563 -5.71 15.02 5.77
N LEU A 564 -5.88 13.78 5.30
CA LEU A 564 -7.13 13.35 4.69
C LEU A 564 -8.21 13.17 5.77
N PRO A 565 -9.48 13.52 5.47
CA PRO A 565 -10.60 13.10 6.30
C PRO A 565 -10.65 11.56 6.36
N THR A 566 -11.23 11.01 7.43
CA THR A 566 -11.42 9.56 7.56
C THR A 566 -12.24 9.02 6.40
N LYS A 567 -11.62 8.18 5.56
CA LYS A 567 -12.28 7.45 4.47
C LYS A 567 -12.99 6.23 5.04
N ARG A 568 -14.32 6.22 4.96
CA ARG A 568 -15.15 5.16 5.53
C ARG A 568 -15.32 4.02 4.54
N THR A 569 -15.64 2.82 5.02
CA THR A 569 -16.00 1.69 4.15
C THR A 569 -17.52 1.56 4.07
N GLU A 570 -18.02 0.82 3.07
CA GLU A 570 -19.44 0.46 2.99
C GLU A 570 -19.91 -0.37 4.20
N LYS A 571 -18.97 -0.99 4.92
CA LYS A 571 -19.20 -1.74 6.16
C LYS A 571 -19.12 -0.87 7.41
N SER A 572 -18.91 0.44 7.29
CA SER A 572 -18.85 1.32 8.47
C SER A 572 -20.20 1.32 9.20
N GLY A 573 -20.19 1.41 10.53
CA GLY A 573 -21.41 1.40 11.38
C GLY A 573 -22.44 2.51 11.10
N PHE A 574 -22.20 3.35 10.10
CA PHE A 574 -23.14 4.34 9.58
C PHE A 574 -24.20 3.70 8.66
N VAL A 575 -23.96 2.47 8.17
CA VAL A 575 -24.90 1.67 7.38
C VAL A 575 -25.42 0.52 8.25
N VAL A 576 -26.74 0.35 8.33
CA VAL A 576 -27.36 -0.75 9.08
C VAL A 576 -27.64 -1.90 8.13
N ASN A 577 -26.85 -2.97 8.18
CA ASN A 577 -27.24 -4.23 7.56
C ASN A 577 -28.29 -4.93 8.45
N LYS A 578 -29.55 -4.51 8.34
CA LYS A 578 -30.66 -5.12 9.09
C LYS A 578 -31.14 -6.45 8.49
N LYS A 579 -30.62 -6.89 7.34
CA LYS A 579 -31.07 -8.10 6.64
C LYS A 579 -30.10 -9.27 6.76
N THR A 580 -29.95 -9.82 7.96
CA THR A 580 -29.55 -11.23 8.20
C THR A 580 -29.97 -11.67 9.61
N LYS A 581 -31.22 -11.42 9.99
CA LYS A 581 -31.91 -12.24 10.99
C LYS A 581 -33.16 -12.82 10.34
N LYS A 582 -32.99 -13.89 9.59
CA LYS A 582 -34.08 -14.79 9.21
C LYS A 582 -33.61 -16.21 9.42
#